data_AF-F2Q601-F1
#
_entry.id   AF-F2Q601-F1
#
_cell.length_a   1.000
_cell.length_b   1.000
_cell.length_c   1.000
_cell.angle_alpha   90.00
_cell.angle_beta   90.00
_cell.angle_gamma   90.00
#
_symmetry.space_group_name_H-M   'P 1'
#
loop_
_entity.id
_entity.type
_entity.pdbx_description
1 polymer ?
#
loop_
_entity_poly.entity_id
_entity_poly.type
_entity_poly.pdbx_seq_one_letter_code
_entity_poly.pdbx_strand_id
1 'polypeptide(L)'
;MALALTTLPLEIRILIFSYLPNSTIKNLRLTCSSIKNATRLGLDRVFLSIQKRDIEVFRNIASHVTMRLQVKEIIWDDGSFSQSPLEDVVERDGEYLGQVSGLPYEKVPAERCQGSSPKYCPKWFSRECHENLSGFVAGEYDHSLAAELMERVMELHELLPPWESWERYKEYLKDQLEVLDSEADVEALKFGLERFPALRR
;
A
#
# COMPACT_ATOMS: atom_id res chain seq x y z
N MET A 1 33.62 7.30 28.72
CA MET A 1 33.39 6.09 27.91
C MET A 1 31.89 5.91 27.76
N ALA A 2 31.33 6.03 26.56
CA ALA A 2 29.91 5.78 26.36
C ALA A 2 29.63 4.28 26.54
N LEU A 3 28.81 3.90 27.52
CA LEU A 3 28.34 2.52 27.64
C LEU A 3 27.41 2.24 26.46
N ALA A 4 27.83 1.33 25.58
CA ALA A 4 26.99 0.88 24.49
C ALA A 4 25.85 0.02 25.04
N LEU A 5 24.61 0.27 24.61
CA LEU A 5 23.41 -0.44 25.07
C LEU A 5 23.52 -1.97 24.93
N THR A 6 24.34 -2.45 23.98
CA THR A 6 24.62 -3.87 23.72
C THR A 6 25.53 -4.52 24.75
N THR A 7 26.20 -3.77 25.63
CA THR A 7 27.02 -4.34 26.71
C THR A 7 26.23 -4.67 27.97
N LEU A 8 24.98 -4.17 28.08
CA LEU A 8 24.07 -4.52 29.16
C LEU A 8 23.58 -5.97 29.03
N PRO A 9 23.36 -6.69 30.15
CA PRO A 9 22.71 -8.00 30.14
C PRO A 9 21.36 -7.98 29.41
N LEU A 10 20.96 -9.11 28.82
CA LEU A 10 19.77 -9.20 27.99
C LEU A 10 18.50 -8.82 28.77
N GLU A 11 18.42 -9.20 30.03
CA GLU A 11 17.31 -8.94 30.94
C GLU A 11 17.11 -7.44 31.14
N ILE A 12 18.22 -6.71 31.34
CA ILE A 12 18.21 -5.25 31.50
C ILE A 12 17.78 -4.58 30.20
N ARG A 13 18.27 -5.06 29.05
CA ARG A 13 17.84 -4.54 27.74
C ARG A 13 16.35 -4.76 27.51
N ILE A 14 15.84 -5.97 27.78
CA ILE A 14 14.41 -6.29 27.63
C ILE A 14 13.57 -5.39 28.54
N LEU A 15 13.98 -5.19 29.79
CA LEU A 15 13.29 -4.30 30.72
C LEU A 15 13.25 -2.87 30.19
N ILE A 16 14.40 -2.31 29.77
CA ILE A 16 14.46 -0.98 29.15
C ILE A 16 13.50 -0.89 27.95
N PHE A 17 13.57 -1.87 27.05
CA PHE A 17 12.74 -1.88 25.84
C PHE A 17 11.24 -1.99 26.12
N SER A 18 10.84 -2.61 27.24
CA SER A 18 9.42 -2.73 27.61
C SER A 18 8.75 -1.40 27.97
N TYR A 19 9.53 -0.36 28.32
CA TYR A 19 9.02 0.98 28.62
C TYR A 19 9.01 1.91 27.40
N LEU A 20 9.50 1.45 26.25
CA LEU A 20 9.57 2.28 25.05
C LEU A 20 8.27 2.20 24.24
N PRO A 21 7.84 3.31 23.61
CA PRO A 21 6.71 3.28 22.70
C PRO A 21 7.06 2.46 21.45
N ASN A 22 6.04 1.88 20.82
CA ASN A 22 6.22 0.98 19.68
C ASN A 22 6.93 1.66 18.49
N SER A 23 6.75 2.97 18.32
CA SER A 23 7.48 3.78 17.31
C SER A 23 9.00 3.75 17.55
N THR A 24 9.43 3.98 18.78
CA THR A 24 10.86 3.91 19.16
C THR A 24 11.40 2.50 19.05
N ILE A 25 10.62 1.48 19.42
CA ILE A 25 11.01 0.07 19.24
C ILE A 25 11.26 -0.24 17.76
N LYS A 26 10.39 0.22 16.85
CA LYS A 26 10.59 0.03 15.40
C LYS A 26 11.92 0.63 14.93
N ASN A 27 12.25 1.84 15.36
CA ASN A 27 13.51 2.49 15.01
C ASN A 27 14.74 1.75 15.58
N LEU A 28 14.66 1.32 16.84
CA LEU A 28 15.74 0.54 17.48
C LEU A 28 16.03 -0.78 16.75
N ARG A 29 15.00 -1.43 16.21
CA ARG A 29 15.16 -2.68 15.45
C ARG A 29 15.97 -2.52 14.16
N LEU A 30 16.09 -1.30 13.64
CA LEU A 30 16.84 -1.00 12.43
C LEU A 30 18.34 -0.76 12.68
N THR A 31 18.76 -0.55 13.94
CA THR A 31 20.14 -0.17 14.23
C THR A 31 21.10 -1.35 14.17
N CYS A 32 20.72 -2.51 14.75
CA CYS A 32 21.51 -3.73 14.68
C CYS A 32 20.70 -4.99 14.99
N SER A 33 21.20 -6.14 14.53
CA SER A 33 20.56 -7.46 14.72
C SER A 33 20.41 -7.85 16.20
N SER A 34 21.38 -7.49 17.05
CA SER A 34 21.32 -7.77 18.49
C SER A 34 20.12 -7.08 19.17
N ILE A 35 19.91 -5.80 18.90
CA ILE A 35 18.78 -5.04 19.42
C ILE A 35 17.46 -5.51 18.78
N LYS A 36 17.46 -5.81 17.47
CA LYS A 36 16.31 -6.41 16.79
C LYS A 36 15.83 -7.71 17.44
N ASN A 37 16.76 -8.55 17.88
CA ASN A 37 16.42 -9.84 18.50
C ASN A 37 16.01 -9.69 19.97
N ALA A 38 16.50 -8.66 20.67
CA ALA A 38 16.16 -8.38 22.07
C ALA A 38 14.86 -7.57 22.25
N THR A 39 14.41 -6.86 21.22
CA THR A 39 13.18 -6.06 21.24
C THR A 39 11.97 -6.87 20.81
N ARG A 40 10.85 -6.71 21.51
CA ARG A 40 9.55 -7.27 21.11
C ARG A 40 8.70 -6.17 20.48
N LEU A 41 8.24 -6.38 19.26
CA LEU A 41 7.32 -5.45 18.59
C LEU A 41 5.92 -5.65 19.18
N GLY A 42 5.31 -4.56 19.64
CA GLY A 42 3.90 -4.57 20.05
C GLY A 42 3.02 -4.60 18.81
N LEU A 43 2.29 -5.69 18.62
CA LEU A 43 1.40 -5.88 17.48
C LEU A 43 -0.03 -6.13 17.98
N ASP A 44 -0.67 -5.07 18.44
CA ASP A 44 -2.04 -5.13 18.97
C ASP A 44 -3.09 -5.27 17.87
N ARG A 45 -2.81 -4.74 16.68
CA ARG A 45 -3.73 -4.74 15.54
C ARG A 45 -3.01 -5.25 14.30
N VAL A 46 -3.75 -5.96 13.46
CA VAL A 46 -3.29 -6.39 12.13
C VAL A 46 -4.32 -5.96 11.09
N PHE A 47 -3.84 -5.56 9.92
CA PHE A 47 -4.67 -5.15 8.80
C PHE A 47 -4.81 -6.30 7.83
N LEU A 48 -6.01 -6.45 7.27
CA LEU A 48 -6.33 -7.36 6.19
C LEU A 48 -7.10 -6.56 5.13
N SER A 49 -6.67 -6.69 3.89
CA SER A 49 -7.31 -6.06 2.73
C SER A 49 -7.44 -7.09 1.60
N ILE A 50 -8.04 -6.68 0.49
CA ILE A 50 -8.22 -7.49 -0.72
C ILE A 50 -6.90 -7.59 -1.51
N GLN A 51 -5.83 -6.89 -1.09
CA GLN A 51 -4.55 -6.96 -1.78
C GLN A 51 -3.77 -8.22 -1.36
N LYS A 52 -3.31 -8.97 -2.36
CA LYS A 52 -2.57 -10.25 -2.20
C LYS A 52 -1.39 -10.16 -1.23
N ARG A 53 -0.65 -9.05 -1.27
CA ARG A 53 0.50 -8.82 -0.37
C ARG A 53 0.08 -8.68 1.08
N ASP A 54 -1.04 -8.01 1.34
CA ASP A 54 -1.55 -7.80 2.69
C ASP A 54 -2.09 -9.11 3.25
N ILE A 55 -2.77 -9.92 2.43
CA ILE A 55 -3.16 -11.29 2.77
C ILE A 55 -1.95 -12.16 3.15
N GLU A 56 -0.86 -12.08 2.38
CA GLU A 56 0.38 -12.83 2.67
C GLU A 56 0.98 -12.40 4.01
N VAL A 57 1.11 -11.09 4.24
CA VAL A 57 1.61 -10.54 5.51
C VAL A 57 0.72 -10.95 6.68
N PHE A 58 -0.60 -10.88 6.51
CA PHE A 58 -1.58 -11.30 7.51
C PHE A 58 -1.40 -12.78 7.88
N ARG A 59 -1.34 -13.67 6.88
CA ARG A 59 -1.12 -15.11 7.09
C ARG A 59 0.23 -15.41 7.75
N ASN A 60 1.28 -14.67 7.38
CA ASN A 60 2.59 -14.77 8.00
C ASN A 60 2.54 -14.39 9.48
N ILE A 61 1.84 -13.31 9.83
CA ILE A 61 1.65 -12.89 11.23
C ILE A 61 0.85 -13.95 12.01
N ALA A 62 -0.25 -14.46 11.44
CA ALA A 62 -1.08 -15.52 12.03
C ALA A 62 -0.34 -16.85 12.22
N SER A 63 0.66 -17.13 11.39
CA SER A 63 1.49 -18.34 11.49
C SER A 63 2.69 -18.16 12.42
N HIS A 64 3.08 -16.92 12.72
CA HIS A 64 4.27 -16.62 13.50
C HIS A 64 4.10 -16.98 14.98
N VAL A 65 5.08 -17.70 15.55
CA VAL A 65 5.03 -18.27 16.91
C VAL A 65 4.75 -17.28 18.03
N THR A 66 5.33 -16.07 17.99
CA THR A 66 5.15 -15.04 19.02
C THR A 66 4.26 -13.86 18.63
N MET A 67 4.23 -13.44 17.35
CA MET A 67 3.44 -12.27 16.93
C MET A 67 1.93 -12.54 17.02
N ARG A 68 1.47 -13.73 16.62
CA ARG A 68 0.05 -14.11 16.70
C ARG A 68 -0.56 -13.98 18.10
N LEU A 69 0.25 -14.15 19.14
CA LEU A 69 -0.20 -14.12 20.53
C LEU A 69 -0.52 -12.70 21.03
N GLN A 70 -0.11 -11.67 20.29
CA GLN A 70 -0.24 -10.26 20.70
C GLN A 70 -1.41 -9.55 20.01
N VAL A 71 -1.88 -10.09 18.87
CA VAL A 71 -2.93 -9.47 18.06
C VAL A 71 -4.26 -9.54 18.81
N LYS A 72 -4.85 -8.37 19.06
CA LYS A 72 -6.11 -8.16 19.79
C LYS A 72 -7.26 -7.76 18.87
N GLU A 73 -6.97 -7.22 17.70
CA GLU A 73 -7.95 -6.70 16.77
C GLU A 73 -7.50 -6.94 15.33
N ILE A 74 -8.45 -7.26 14.47
CA ILE A 74 -8.27 -7.34 13.02
C ILE A 74 -8.99 -6.14 12.41
N ILE A 75 -8.27 -5.33 11.64
CA ILE A 75 -8.84 -4.27 10.83
C ILE A 75 -9.03 -4.84 9.43
N TRP A 76 -10.27 -5.11 9.05
CA TRP A 76 -10.60 -5.46 7.68
C TRP A 76 -10.87 -4.18 6.90
N ASP A 77 -10.00 -3.89 5.94
CA ASP A 77 -10.19 -2.86 4.92
C ASP A 77 -10.84 -3.49 3.68
N ASP A 78 -12.10 -3.13 3.43
CA ASP A 78 -12.87 -3.56 2.26
C ASP A 78 -12.68 -2.63 1.05
N GLY A 79 -11.72 -1.71 1.14
CA GLY A 79 -11.31 -0.83 0.05
C GLY A 79 -10.91 -1.63 -1.19
N SER A 80 -11.55 -1.32 -2.31
CA SER A 80 -11.31 -1.97 -3.60
C SER A 80 -11.04 -0.93 -4.69
N PHE A 81 -10.19 -1.30 -5.63
CA PHE A 81 -9.97 -0.54 -6.85
C PHE A 81 -11.23 -0.48 -7.71
N SER A 82 -11.36 0.58 -8.51
CA SER A 82 -12.41 0.72 -9.51
C SER A 82 -12.41 -0.51 -10.42
N GLN A 83 -13.57 -1.17 -10.53
CA GLN A 83 -13.77 -2.39 -11.31
C GLN A 83 -13.85 -2.15 -12.83
N SER A 84 -13.27 -1.05 -13.31
CA SER A 84 -13.17 -0.80 -14.75
C SER A 84 -12.45 -1.99 -15.41
N PRO A 85 -12.97 -2.55 -16.51
CA PRO A 85 -12.39 -3.73 -17.12
C PRO A 85 -10.96 -3.45 -17.58
N LEU A 86 -10.08 -4.43 -17.41
CA LEU A 86 -8.80 -4.47 -18.11
C LEU A 86 -9.09 -4.90 -19.54
N GLU A 87 -9.05 -3.94 -20.46
CA GLU A 87 -9.53 -4.11 -21.83
C GLU A 87 -8.55 -3.56 -22.87
N ASP A 88 -8.68 -4.06 -24.09
CA ASP A 88 -8.00 -3.51 -25.25
C ASP A 88 -8.63 -2.19 -25.69
N VAL A 89 -7.84 -1.34 -26.33
CA VAL A 89 -8.27 -0.02 -26.83
C VAL A 89 -8.42 -0.07 -28.34
N VAL A 90 -9.56 0.40 -28.83
CA VAL A 90 -9.90 0.49 -30.25
C VAL A 90 -10.01 1.95 -30.67
N GLU A 91 -9.56 2.26 -31.88
CA GLU A 91 -9.75 3.60 -32.48
C GLU A 91 -11.08 3.64 -33.25
N ARG A 92 -11.94 4.60 -32.93
CA ARG A 92 -13.22 4.83 -33.62
C ARG A 92 -13.42 6.34 -33.78
N ASP A 93 -13.67 6.78 -35.01
CA ASP A 93 -13.92 8.20 -35.33
C ASP A 93 -12.83 9.18 -34.80
N GLY A 94 -11.57 8.71 -34.73
CA GLY A 94 -10.44 9.50 -34.22
C GLY A 94 -10.31 9.53 -32.69
N GLU A 95 -11.18 8.80 -31.97
CA GLU A 95 -11.09 8.62 -30.52
C GLU A 95 -10.58 7.23 -30.16
N TYR A 96 -9.86 7.14 -29.03
CA TYR A 96 -9.40 5.88 -28.45
C TYR A 96 -10.39 5.45 -27.37
N LEU A 97 -11.08 4.33 -27.58
CA LEU A 97 -12.13 3.83 -26.70
C LEU A 97 -11.80 2.43 -26.20
N GLY A 98 -12.16 2.14 -24.95
CA GLY A 98 -12.13 0.79 -24.41
C GLY A 98 -13.06 -0.13 -25.20
N GLN A 99 -12.59 -1.31 -25.59
CA GLN A 99 -13.34 -2.23 -26.46
C GLN A 99 -14.66 -2.70 -25.83
N VAL A 100 -14.69 -2.86 -24.51
CA VAL A 100 -15.82 -3.38 -23.74
C VAL A 100 -16.60 -2.23 -23.09
N SER A 101 -15.92 -1.34 -22.38
CA SER A 101 -16.56 -0.25 -21.63
C SER A 101 -17.03 0.91 -22.52
N GLY A 102 -16.42 1.09 -23.69
CA GLY A 102 -16.61 2.28 -24.53
C GLY A 102 -16.10 3.57 -23.90
N LEU A 103 -15.36 3.49 -22.78
CA LEU A 103 -14.82 4.66 -22.10
C LEU A 103 -13.64 5.25 -22.88
N PRO A 104 -13.42 6.56 -22.79
CA PRO A 104 -12.34 7.21 -23.52
C PRO A 104 -10.97 6.98 -22.86
N TYR A 105 -9.97 6.76 -23.71
CA TYR A 105 -8.57 6.58 -23.36
C TYR A 105 -7.71 7.68 -23.99
N GLU A 106 -6.55 7.90 -23.39
CA GLU A 106 -5.47 8.75 -23.88
C GLU A 106 -4.35 7.87 -24.38
N LYS A 107 -3.87 8.15 -25.59
CA LYS A 107 -2.70 7.47 -26.15
C LYS A 107 -1.43 8.06 -25.54
N VAL A 108 -0.58 7.20 -25.00
CA VAL A 108 0.71 7.59 -24.43
C VAL A 108 1.66 8.01 -25.56
N PRO A 109 2.38 9.15 -25.45
CA PRO A 109 3.35 9.58 -26.44
C PRO A 109 4.39 8.50 -26.74
N ALA A 110 4.70 8.29 -28.02
CA ALA A 110 5.59 7.21 -28.45
C ALA A 110 7.00 7.33 -27.87
N GLU A 111 7.46 8.55 -27.64
CA GLU A 111 8.77 8.89 -27.06
C GLU A 111 8.89 8.43 -25.60
N ARG A 112 7.76 8.23 -24.92
CA ARG A 112 7.66 7.80 -23.52
C ARG A 112 7.37 6.29 -23.39
N CYS A 113 7.12 5.59 -24.49
CA CYS A 113 6.91 4.15 -24.50
C CYS A 113 8.27 3.43 -24.61
N GLN A 114 8.68 2.70 -23.57
CA GLN A 114 9.90 1.86 -23.59
C GLN A 114 9.79 0.60 -24.49
N GLY A 115 8.82 0.54 -25.42
CA GLY A 115 8.55 -0.64 -26.25
C GLY A 115 7.72 -0.35 -27.50
N SER A 116 7.52 -1.37 -28.35
CA SER A 116 6.95 -1.22 -29.70
C SER A 116 5.42 -1.10 -29.77
N SER A 117 4.69 -1.40 -28.69
CA SER A 117 3.23 -1.29 -28.66
C SER A 117 2.78 0.05 -28.05
N PRO A 118 1.78 0.72 -28.65
CA PRO A 118 1.20 1.91 -28.06
C PRO A 118 0.55 1.57 -26.71
N LYS A 119 0.82 2.40 -25.71
CA LYS A 119 0.16 2.33 -24.40
C LYS A 119 -1.00 3.31 -24.33
N TYR A 120 -1.97 3.00 -23.48
CA TYR A 120 -3.17 3.80 -23.29
C TYR A 120 -3.51 3.92 -21.81
N CYS A 121 -4.03 5.07 -21.42
CA CYS A 121 -4.50 5.35 -20.07
C CYS A 121 -5.96 5.82 -20.12
N PRO A 122 -6.89 5.25 -19.33
CA PRO A 122 -8.26 5.75 -19.29
C PRO A 122 -8.29 7.22 -18.85
N LYS A 123 -9.10 8.05 -19.50
CA LYS A 123 -9.24 9.48 -19.12
C LYS A 123 -9.70 9.65 -17.69
N TRP A 124 -10.57 8.76 -17.21
CA TRP A 124 -11.02 8.79 -15.83
C TRP A 124 -9.85 8.63 -14.86
N PHE A 125 -8.91 7.72 -15.13
CA PHE A 125 -7.76 7.48 -14.25
C PHE A 125 -6.85 8.69 -14.18
N SER A 126 -6.51 9.28 -15.33
CA SER A 126 -5.75 10.54 -15.40
C SER A 126 -6.43 11.65 -14.59
N ARG A 127 -7.75 11.78 -14.71
CA ARG A 127 -8.54 12.76 -13.96
C ARG A 127 -8.50 12.50 -12.46
N GLU A 128 -8.75 11.26 -12.01
CA GLU A 128 -8.72 10.93 -10.57
C GLU A 128 -7.32 11.16 -9.97
N CYS A 129 -6.24 10.87 -10.70
CA CYS A 129 -4.88 11.21 -10.27
C CYS A 129 -4.71 12.71 -10.05
N HIS A 130 -5.21 13.52 -10.99
CA HIS A 130 -5.15 14.97 -10.90
C HIS A 130 -6.00 15.51 -9.73
N GLU A 131 -7.24 15.04 -9.60
CA GLU A 131 -8.16 15.46 -8.54
C GLU A 131 -7.62 15.10 -7.15
N ASN A 132 -7.11 13.87 -6.97
CA ASN A 132 -6.52 13.43 -5.70
C ASN A 132 -5.30 14.27 -5.30
N LEU A 133 -4.41 14.59 -6.26
CA LEU A 133 -3.27 15.46 -6.00
C LEU A 133 -3.71 16.89 -5.65
N SER A 134 -4.69 17.44 -6.38
CA SER A 134 -5.21 18.78 -6.12
C SER A 134 -5.86 18.88 -4.73
N GLY A 135 -6.64 17.86 -4.35
CA GLY A 135 -7.30 17.78 -3.05
C GLY A 135 -6.31 17.64 -1.90
N PHE A 136 -5.25 16.85 -2.08
CA PHE A 136 -4.17 16.72 -1.11
C PHE A 136 -3.50 18.08 -0.82
N VAL A 137 -3.15 18.83 -1.87
CA VAL A 137 -2.51 20.14 -1.73
C VAL A 137 -3.44 21.17 -1.07
N ALA A 138 -4.72 21.17 -1.43
CA ALA A 138 -5.69 22.12 -0.90
C ALA A 138 -6.10 21.84 0.56
N GLY A 139 -6.02 20.58 1.02
CA GLY A 139 -6.48 20.16 2.34
C GLY A 139 -5.45 20.31 3.47
N GLU A 140 -4.15 20.31 3.17
CA GLU A 140 -3.09 20.27 4.19
C GLU A 140 -2.42 21.64 4.49
N TYR A 141 -2.63 22.68 3.66
CA TYR A 141 -1.84 23.92 3.73
C TYR A 141 -2.67 25.20 3.59
N ASP A 142 -2.18 26.30 4.18
CA ASP A 142 -2.72 27.64 3.98
C ASP A 142 -2.66 28.06 2.49
N HIS A 143 -3.59 28.90 2.02
CA HIS A 143 -3.81 29.23 0.61
C HIS A 143 -2.54 29.70 -0.13
N SER A 144 -1.65 30.44 0.54
CA SER A 144 -0.40 30.92 -0.05
C SER A 144 0.64 29.79 -0.27
N LEU A 145 0.69 28.79 0.61
CA LEU A 145 1.63 27.67 0.51
C LEU A 145 1.09 26.57 -0.40
N ALA A 146 -0.23 26.44 -0.47
CA ALA A 146 -0.92 25.53 -1.39
C ALA A 146 -0.60 25.86 -2.86
N ALA A 147 -0.50 27.14 -3.26
CA ALA A 147 -0.17 27.52 -4.63
C ALA A 147 1.24 27.10 -5.06
N GLU A 148 2.27 27.38 -4.24
CA GLU A 148 3.66 26.98 -4.53
C GLU A 148 3.82 25.45 -4.51
N LEU A 149 3.15 24.77 -3.58
CA LEU A 149 3.16 23.31 -3.53
C LEU A 149 2.44 22.69 -4.74
N MET A 150 1.33 23.28 -5.19
CA MET A 150 0.60 22.82 -6.36
C MET A 150 1.45 22.92 -7.62
N GLU A 151 2.21 24.02 -7.79
CA GLU A 151 3.16 24.18 -8.89
C GLU A 151 4.20 23.04 -8.88
N ARG A 152 4.83 22.76 -7.75
CA ARG A 152 5.80 21.65 -7.63
C ARG A 152 5.17 20.27 -7.85
N VAL A 153 3.95 20.06 -7.37
CA VAL A 153 3.22 18.79 -7.58
C VAL A 153 2.87 18.61 -9.05
N MET A 154 2.50 19.69 -9.75
CA MET A 154 2.26 19.66 -11.20
C MET A 154 3.56 19.42 -11.98
N GLU A 155 4.68 20.02 -11.58
CA GLU A 155 6.00 19.70 -12.14
C GLU A 155 6.37 18.22 -11.93
N LEU A 156 6.07 17.66 -10.75
CA LEU A 156 6.25 16.24 -10.46
C LEU A 156 5.33 15.35 -11.31
N HIS A 157 4.11 15.79 -11.60
CA HIS A 157 3.16 15.07 -12.44
C HIS A 157 3.63 15.00 -13.90
N GLU A 158 4.35 16.01 -14.39
CA GLU A 158 5.06 15.96 -15.68
C GLU A 158 6.22 14.95 -15.67
N LEU A 159 6.83 14.71 -14.50
CA LEU A 159 7.92 13.74 -14.32
C LEU A 159 7.42 12.31 -14.07
N LEU A 160 6.25 12.15 -13.47
CA LEU A 160 5.58 10.88 -13.14
C LEU A 160 4.15 10.89 -13.69
N PRO A 161 4.01 10.78 -15.01
CA PRO A 161 2.71 10.93 -15.66
C PRO A 161 1.75 9.78 -15.31
N PRO A 162 0.42 10.02 -15.31
CA PRO A 162 -0.60 9.06 -14.88
C PRO A 162 -0.49 7.70 -15.55
N TRP A 163 -0.10 7.64 -16.82
CA TRP A 163 0.02 6.38 -17.54
C TRP A 163 1.10 5.44 -16.98
N GLU A 164 2.15 5.96 -16.34
CA GLU A 164 3.15 5.11 -15.67
C GLU A 164 2.55 4.47 -14.41
N SER A 165 1.75 5.23 -13.67
CA SER A 165 0.99 4.71 -12.53
C SER A 165 -0.12 3.75 -12.97
N TRP A 166 -0.73 3.96 -14.14
CA TRP A 166 -1.76 3.09 -14.70
C TRP A 166 -1.23 1.67 -14.95
N GLU A 167 -0.02 1.51 -15.49
CA GLU A 167 0.56 0.18 -15.70
C GLU A 167 0.67 -0.61 -14.39
N ARG A 168 1.10 0.05 -13.31
CA ARG A 168 1.16 -0.54 -11.96
C ARG A 168 -0.23 -0.80 -11.40
N TYR A 169 -1.16 0.12 -11.61
CA TYR A 169 -2.56 -0.03 -11.20
C TYR A 169 -3.20 -1.27 -11.83
N LYS A 170 -2.92 -1.57 -13.11
CA LYS A 170 -3.43 -2.79 -13.76
C LYS A 170 -2.94 -4.06 -13.07
N GLU A 171 -1.69 -4.10 -12.63
CA GLU A 171 -1.15 -5.25 -11.88
C GLU A 171 -1.90 -5.44 -10.56
N TYR A 172 -2.10 -4.35 -9.80
CA TYR A 172 -2.86 -4.40 -8.56
C TYR A 172 -4.33 -4.77 -8.75
N LEU A 173 -4.98 -4.26 -9.80
CA LEU A 173 -6.36 -4.61 -10.13
C LEU A 173 -6.49 -6.08 -10.51
N LYS A 174 -5.54 -6.61 -11.29
CA LYS A 174 -5.51 -8.04 -11.63
C LYS A 174 -5.37 -8.90 -10.39
N ASP A 175 -4.41 -8.58 -9.51
CA ASP A 175 -4.24 -9.30 -8.24
C ASP A 175 -5.50 -9.25 -7.37
N GLN A 176 -6.18 -8.09 -7.32
CA GLN A 176 -7.45 -7.95 -6.59
C GLN A 176 -8.55 -8.84 -7.17
N LEU A 177 -8.69 -8.89 -8.50
CA LEU A 177 -9.68 -9.75 -9.16
C LEU A 177 -9.40 -11.23 -8.89
N GLU A 178 -8.15 -11.67 -8.90
CA GLU A 178 -7.78 -13.04 -8.54
C GLU A 178 -8.11 -13.36 -7.07
N VAL A 179 -7.87 -12.43 -6.15
CA VAL A 179 -8.22 -12.58 -4.73
C VAL A 179 -9.73 -12.71 -4.56
N LEU A 180 -10.52 -11.86 -5.23
CA LEU A 180 -11.97 -11.88 -5.15
C LEU A 180 -12.57 -13.16 -5.74
N ASP A 181 -12.07 -13.60 -6.90
CA ASP A 181 -12.53 -14.84 -7.56
C ASP A 181 -12.26 -16.09 -6.70
N SER A 182 -11.14 -16.08 -5.95
CA SER A 182 -10.75 -17.18 -5.07
C SER A 182 -11.22 -17.03 -3.62
N GLU A 183 -11.90 -15.94 -3.27
CA GLU A 183 -12.26 -15.55 -1.89
C GLU A 183 -11.07 -15.63 -0.91
N ALA A 184 -9.87 -15.32 -1.40
CA ALA A 184 -8.63 -15.55 -0.64
C ALA A 184 -8.51 -14.66 0.60
N ASP A 185 -9.13 -13.48 0.57
CA ASP A 185 -9.27 -12.54 1.69
C ASP A 185 -10.20 -13.10 2.78
N VAL A 186 -11.35 -13.65 2.39
CA VAL A 186 -12.31 -14.30 3.32
C VAL A 186 -11.64 -15.49 4.02
N GLU A 187 -10.96 -16.35 3.26
CA GLU A 187 -10.21 -17.47 3.82
C GLU A 187 -9.05 -17.03 4.70
N ALA A 188 -8.40 -15.91 4.37
CA ALA A 188 -7.38 -15.32 5.23
C ALA A 188 -8.00 -14.83 6.54
N LEU A 189 -9.15 -14.17 6.51
CA LEU A 189 -9.84 -13.75 7.73
C LEU A 189 -10.17 -14.96 8.62
N LYS A 190 -10.83 -15.98 8.06
CA LYS A 190 -11.19 -17.21 8.81
C LYS A 190 -9.95 -17.81 9.49
N PHE A 191 -8.85 -17.91 8.74
CA PHE A 191 -7.57 -18.36 9.27
C PHE A 191 -7.07 -17.48 10.41
N GLY A 192 -7.14 -16.15 10.29
CA GLY A 192 -6.75 -15.23 11.36
C GLY A 192 -7.57 -15.38 12.63
N LEU A 193 -8.90 -15.48 12.49
CA LEU A 193 -9.84 -15.66 13.60
C LEU A 193 -9.52 -16.91 14.44
N GLU A 194 -9.08 -18.00 13.79
CA GLU A 194 -8.67 -19.22 14.49
C GLU A 194 -7.28 -19.12 15.13
N ARG A 195 -6.39 -18.31 14.56
CA ARG A 195 -4.94 -18.34 14.87
C ARG A 195 -4.49 -17.28 15.87
N PHE A 196 -5.28 -16.22 16.06
CA PHE A 196 -5.01 -15.14 17.01
C PHE A 196 -5.73 -15.36 18.34
N PRO A 197 -5.08 -15.95 19.36
CA PRO A 197 -5.75 -16.32 20.61
C PRO A 197 -6.10 -15.12 21.52
N ALA A 198 -5.53 -13.95 21.26
CA ALA A 198 -5.74 -12.75 22.09
C ALA A 198 -6.78 -11.79 21.50
N LEU A 199 -7.48 -12.18 20.43
CA LEU A 199 -8.54 -11.37 19.83
C LEU A 199 -9.61 -11.03 20.86
N ARG A 200 -9.97 -9.75 20.89
CA ARG A 200 -11.05 -9.23 21.71
C ARG A 200 -12.34 -9.26 20.91
N ARG A 201 -13.43 -9.60 21.59
CA ARG A 201 -14.78 -9.47 21.05
C ARG A 201 -15.28 -8.04 21.20
#